data_AF-A0A6S6PUI6-F1
#
_entry.id   AF-A0A6S6PUI6-F1
#
_cell.length_a   1.000
_cell.length_b   1.000
_cell.length_c   1.000
_cell.angle_alpha   90.00
_cell.angle_beta   90.00
_cell.angle_gamma   90.00
#
_symmetry.space_group_name_H-M   'P 1'
#
loop_
_entity.id
_entity.type
_entity.pdbx_description
1 polymer ?
#
loop_
_entity_poly.entity_id
_entity_poly.type
_entity_poly.pdbx_seq_one_letter_code
_entity_poly.pdbx_strand_id
1 'polypeptide(L)' 'MARPNNIDHEDLENIVSSVILPLLVAYRDRLAEDVPELNGVISILRLLENRRAVE' A
#
# COMPACT_ATOMS: atom_id res chain seq x y z
N MET A 1 -2.65 26.65 18.69
CA MET A 1 -3.70 25.70 18.25
C MET A 1 -3.11 24.84 17.14
N ALA A 2 -2.87 23.55 17.40
CA ALA A 2 -2.38 22.64 16.37
C ALA A 2 -3.51 22.37 15.37
N ARG A 3 -3.30 22.67 14.09
CA ARG A 3 -4.26 22.35 13.03
C ARG A 3 -4.39 20.82 12.95
N PRO A 4 -5.58 20.26 12.69
CA PRO A 4 -5.73 18.83 12.48
C PRO A 4 -4.81 18.43 11.32
N ASN A 5 -4.08 17.33 11.47
CA ASN A 5 -3.23 16.74 10.43
C ASN A 5 -4.09 16.48 9.20
N ASN A 6 -4.10 17.43 8.27
CA ASN A 6 -4.81 17.30 7.02
C ASN A 6 -3.89 16.53 6.09
N ILE A 7 -3.91 15.20 6.20
CA ILE A 7 -3.27 14.30 5.24
C ILE A 7 -4.05 14.51 3.94
N ASP A 8 -3.39 15.08 2.93
CA ASP A 8 -3.98 15.24 1.62
C ASP A 8 -4.00 13.90 0.86
N HIS A 9 -4.71 13.86 -0.26
CA HIS A 9 -4.88 12.63 -1.02
C HIS A 9 -3.53 12.09 -1.53
N GLU A 10 -2.61 12.99 -1.88
CA GLU A 10 -1.26 12.67 -2.34
C GLU A 10 -0.41 12.06 -1.23
N ASP A 11 -0.46 12.60 0.00
CA ASP A 11 0.20 12.02 1.16
C ASP A 11 -0.33 10.62 1.46
N LEU A 12 -1.66 10.42 1.39
CA LEU A 12 -2.26 9.11 1.59
C LEU A 12 -1.76 8.10 0.56
N GLU A 13 -1.75 8.48 -0.71
CA GLU A 13 -1.26 7.63 -1.79
C GLU A 13 0.23 7.30 -1.62
N ASN A 14 1.04 8.28 -1.24
CA ASN A 14 2.46 8.09 -0.95
C ASN A 14 2.69 7.15 0.24
N ILE A 15 1.86 7.24 1.28
CA ILE A 15 1.89 6.31 2.42
C ILE A 15 1.54 4.89 1.98
N VAL A 16 0.50 4.73 1.15
CA VAL A 16 0.08 3.40 0.67
C VAL A 16 1.19 2.74 -0.15
N SER A 17 1.77 3.46 -1.12
CA SER A 17 2.86 2.95 -1.97
C SER A 17 4.17 2.77 -1.22
N SER A 18 4.61 3.76 -0.44
CA SER A 18 5.96 3.78 0.15
C SER A 18 6.06 3.02 1.47
N VAL A 19 4.94 2.81 2.15
CA VAL A 19 4.92 2.21 3.51
C VAL A 19 4.07 0.95 3.54
N ILE A 20 2.77 1.04 3.21
CA ILE A 20 1.83 -0.06 3.42
C ILE A 20 2.13 -1.25 2.50
N LEU A 21 2.30 -1.02 1.20
CA LEU A 21 2.55 -2.09 0.25
C LEU A 21 3.85 -2.86 0.54
N PRO A 22 5.00 -2.20 0.81
CA PRO A 22 6.23 -2.88 1.24
C PRO A 22 6.05 -3.70 2.52
N LEU A 23 5.31 -3.17 3.50
CA LEU A 23 5.05 -3.89 4.76
C LEU A 23 4.18 -5.13 4.55
N LEU A 24 3.15 -5.05 3.71
CA LEU A 24 2.29 -6.20 3.38
C LEU A 24 3.06 -7.29 2.63
N VAL A 25 3.92 -6.90 1.70
CA VAL A 25 4.82 -7.84 0.99
C VAL A 25 5.77 -8.52 1.97
N ALA A 26 6.44 -7.74 2.84
CA ALA A 26 7.34 -8.28 3.84
C ALA A 26 6.62 -9.18 4.86
N TYR A 27 5.38 -8.86 5.20
CA TYR A 27 4.54 -9.71 6.06
C TYR A 27 4.21 -11.03 5.38
N ARG A 28 3.73 -10.99 4.13
CA ARG A 28 3.45 -12.18 3.33
C ARG A 28 4.67 -13.09 3.25
N ASP A 29 5.84 -12.53 2.94
CA ASP A 29 7.07 -13.31 2.75
C ASP A 29 7.57 -13.99 4.05
N ARG A 30 7.03 -13.60 5.22
CA ARG A 30 7.31 -14.23 6.52
C ARG A 30 6.28 -15.29 6.90
N LEU A 31 5.15 -15.39 6.21
CA LEU A 31 4.14 -16.40 6.48
C LEU A 31 4.64 -17.77 6.02
N ALA A 32 4.39 -18.79 6.83
CA ALA A 32 4.76 -20.17 6.52
C ALA A 32 3.82 -20.80 5.47
N GLU A 33 2.68 -20.17 5.22
CA GLU A 33 1.64 -20.60 4.29
C GLU A 33 1.19 -19.45 3.41
N ASP A 34 0.67 -19.78 2.24
CA ASP A 34 0.14 -18.81 1.30
C ASP A 34 -1.26 -18.34 1.73
N VAL A 35 -1.49 -17.02 1.74
CA VAL A 35 -2.77 -16.41 2.09
C VAL A 35 -3.34 -15.69 0.86
N PRO A 36 -4.29 -16.31 0.13
CA PRO A 36 -4.81 -15.79 -1.13
C PRO A 36 -5.37 -14.37 -1.05
N GLU A 37 -6.04 -14.04 0.05
CA GLU A 37 -6.64 -12.72 0.27
C GLU A 37 -5.56 -11.63 0.38
N LEU A 38 -4.45 -11.95 1.06
CA LEU A 38 -3.31 -11.04 1.18
C LEU A 38 -2.64 -10.81 -0.18
N ASN A 39 -2.49 -11.87 -0.98
CA ASN A 39 -2.00 -11.77 -2.36
C ASN A 39 -2.93 -10.92 -3.24
N GLY A 40 -4.25 -11.05 -3.06
CA GLY A 40 -5.26 -10.23 -3.72
C GLY A 40 -5.08 -8.75 -3.40
N VAL A 41 -4.96 -8.40 -2.11
CA VAL A 41 -4.74 -7.02 -1.66
C VAL A 41 -3.45 -6.45 -2.23
N ILE A 42 -2.33 -7.17 -2.11
CA ILE A 42 -1.03 -6.74 -2.66
C ILE A 42 -1.12 -6.50 -4.17
N SER A 43 -1.83 -7.37 -4.89
CA SER A 43 -1.99 -7.26 -6.35
C SER A 43 -2.81 -6.03 -6.75
N ILE A 44 -3.89 -5.73 -6.03
CA ILE A 44 -4.72 -4.53 -6.26
C ILE A 44 -3.89 -3.27 -5.99
N LEU A 45 -3.17 -3.22 -4.88
CA LEU A 45 -2.34 -2.06 -4.54
C LEU A 45 -1.25 -1.82 -5.59
N ARG A 46 -0.59 -2.88 -6.09
CA ARG A 46 0.37 -2.78 -7.20
C ARG A 46 -0.27 -2.33 -8.50
N LEU A 47 -1.50 -2.78 -8.80
CA LEU A 47 -2.22 -2.34 -9.99
C LEU A 47 -2.52 -0.83 -9.93
N LEU A 48 -2.94 -0.34 -8.77
CA LEU A 48 -3.20 1.09 -8.54
C LEU A 48 -1.91 1.92 -8.67
N GLU A 49 -0.80 1.44 -8.09
CA GLU A 49 0.53 2.07 -8.23
C GLU A 49 0.99 2.13 -9.69
N ASN A 50 0.87 1.01 -10.42
CA ASN A 50 1.27 0.95 -11.83
C ASN A 50 0.43 1.83 -12.74
N ARG A 51 -0.88 1.97 -12.47
CA ARG A 51 -1.73 2.90 -13.25
C ARG A 51 -1.30 4.34 -13.06
N ARG A 52 -0.92 4.72 -11.83
CA ARG A 52 -0.42 6.07 -11.53
C ARG A 52 0.93 6.35 -12.18
N ALA A 53 1.83 5.36 -12.26
CA ALA A 53 3.13 5.54 -12.92
C ALA A 53 3.03 5.78 -14.45
N VAL A 54 1.87 5.54 -15.05
CA VAL A 54 1.60 5.73 -16.49
C VAL A 54 0.94 7.08 -16.79
N GLU A 55 0.34 7.73 -15.78
CA GLU A 55 -0.23 9.09 -15.88
C GLU A 55 0.83 10.17 -15.63
#